data_AF-A0AAU8MIM3-F1
#
_entry.id   AF-A0AAU8MIM3-F1
#
_cell.length_a   1.000
_cell.length_b   1.000
_cell.length_c   1.000
_cell.angle_alpha   90.00
_cell.angle_beta   90.00
_cell.angle_gamma   90.00
#
_symmetry.space_group_name_H-M   'P 1'
#
loop_
_entity.id
_entity.type
_entity.pdbx_description
1 polymer ?
#
loop_
_entity_poly.entity_id
_entity_poly.type
_entity_poly.pdbx_seq_one_letter_code
_entity_poly.pdbx_strand_id
1 'polypeptide(L)'
;KVLADESDPEFATAIRTRDPKVRFKRVWAVCKKKRKCENENTQEKNKDEEFNPGAKNVVSEGHGGCGNMQPQVRQAALQLKAAFEVATDDGLKRKDTVNISAEMAHGILRRISDRDLHHMGLNSDYSRPEWMIITVLPVPPPPVRPSISMDGTGTGMRNEDDLTYKLGDIIRANGNVKQAIREGSPQHIARDFEELL
;
A
#
# COMPACT_ATOMS: atom_id res chain seq x y z
N LYS A 1 5.88 -4.62 8.96
CA LYS A 1 6.74 -5.81 8.85
C LYS A 1 6.30 -6.63 7.65
N VAL A 2 7.24 -7.23 6.94
CA VAL A 2 6.94 -8.29 5.96
C VAL A 2 6.34 -9.48 6.72
N LEU A 3 5.44 -10.27 6.12
CA LEU A 3 4.70 -11.34 6.82
C LEU A 3 5.52 -12.61 7.09
N ALA A 4 6.64 -12.78 6.38
CA ALA A 4 7.60 -13.83 6.61
C ALA A 4 8.93 -13.21 7.08
N ASP A 5 9.74 -14.02 7.76
CA ASP A 5 11.04 -13.63 8.30
C ASP A 5 12.10 -14.70 7.99
N GLU A 6 13.31 -14.47 8.46
CA GLU A 6 14.47 -15.34 8.20
C GLU A 6 14.36 -16.73 8.83
N SER A 7 13.36 -16.99 9.69
CA SER A 7 13.09 -18.34 10.20
C SER A 7 12.47 -19.25 9.13
N ASP A 8 11.82 -18.67 8.12
CA ASP A 8 11.32 -19.39 6.96
C ASP A 8 12.45 -19.57 5.93
N PRO A 9 12.88 -20.82 5.62
CA PRO A 9 13.95 -21.06 4.66
C PRO A 9 13.61 -20.58 3.23
N GLU A 10 12.33 -20.58 2.82
CA GLU A 10 11.91 -20.02 1.53
C GLU A 10 12.12 -18.50 1.52
N PHE A 11 11.85 -17.83 2.64
CA PHE A 11 12.06 -16.39 2.77
C PHE A 11 13.55 -16.03 2.82
N ALA A 12 14.35 -16.75 3.61
CA ALA A 12 15.79 -16.53 3.72
C ALA A 12 16.51 -16.72 2.38
N THR A 13 16.07 -17.68 1.56
CA THR A 13 16.58 -17.85 0.20
C THR A 13 16.07 -16.77 -0.76
N ALA A 14 14.82 -16.32 -0.60
CA ALA A 14 14.26 -15.23 -1.41
C ALA A 14 15.04 -13.92 -1.23
N ILE A 15 15.32 -13.49 0.00
CA ILE A 15 15.99 -12.20 0.29
C ILE A 15 17.44 -12.14 -0.22
N ARG A 16 18.11 -13.30 -0.35
CA ARG A 16 19.47 -13.44 -0.90
C ARG A 16 19.53 -13.31 -2.42
N THR A 17 18.38 -13.25 -3.10
CA THR A 17 18.32 -13.07 -4.55
C THR A 17 18.92 -11.71 -4.93
N ARG A 18 19.95 -11.73 -5.80
CA ARG A 18 20.69 -10.51 -6.20
C ARG A 18 19.84 -9.52 -7.00
N ASP A 19 19.05 -10.01 -7.95
CA ASP A 19 18.19 -9.15 -8.77
C ASP A 19 17.01 -8.62 -7.93
N PRO A 20 16.84 -7.29 -7.79
CA PRO A 20 15.80 -6.73 -6.92
C PRO A 20 14.37 -7.07 -7.37
N LYS A 21 14.11 -7.12 -8.67
CA LYS A 21 12.77 -7.42 -9.21
C LYS A 21 12.40 -8.89 -8.99
N VAL A 22 13.36 -9.80 -9.19
CA VAL A 22 13.18 -11.23 -8.91
C VAL A 22 13.04 -11.46 -7.41
N ARG A 23 13.84 -10.77 -6.59
CA ARG A 23 13.74 -10.80 -5.12
C ARG A 23 12.34 -10.41 -4.65
N PHE A 24 11.80 -9.30 -5.14
CA PHE A 24 10.44 -8.87 -4.82
C PHE A 24 9.39 -9.95 -5.14
N LYS A 25 9.45 -10.53 -6.34
CA LYS A 25 8.51 -11.60 -6.75
C LYS A 25 8.60 -12.83 -5.84
N ARG A 26 9.82 -13.25 -5.46
CA ARG A 26 10.02 -14.40 -4.57
C ARG A 26 9.52 -14.11 -3.17
N VAL A 27 9.87 -12.97 -2.59
CA VAL A 27 9.40 -12.53 -1.27
C VAL A 27 7.88 -12.45 -1.24
N TRP A 28 7.26 -11.84 -2.27
CA TRP A 28 5.81 -11.77 -2.41
C TRP A 28 5.15 -13.15 -2.48
N ALA A 29 5.74 -14.10 -3.21
CA ALA A 29 5.22 -15.46 -3.35
C ALA A 29 5.20 -16.22 -2.00
N VAL A 30 6.21 -16.00 -1.15
CA VAL A 30 6.24 -16.54 0.21
C VAL A 30 5.19 -15.86 1.09
N CYS A 31 5.18 -14.52 1.11
CA CYS A 31 4.31 -13.73 1.99
C CYS A 31 2.83 -13.89 1.66
N LYS A 32 2.46 -14.06 0.39
CA LYS A 32 1.06 -14.24 -0.05
C LYS A 32 0.41 -15.50 0.54
N LYS A 33 1.20 -16.53 0.87
CA LYS A 33 0.71 -17.78 1.48
C LYS A 33 0.27 -17.54 2.93
N LYS A 34 0.87 -16.57 3.63
CA LYS A 34 0.56 -16.26 5.03
C LYS A 34 -0.64 -15.32 5.12
N ARG A 35 -1.70 -15.77 5.83
CA ARG A 35 -2.93 -14.99 6.06
C ARG A 35 -3.07 -14.43 7.47
N LYS A 36 -2.06 -14.60 8.34
CA LYS A 36 -2.03 -14.07 9.71
C LYS A 36 -0.67 -13.43 9.96
N CYS A 37 -0.66 -12.28 10.63
CA CYS A 37 0.58 -11.65 11.09
C CYS A 37 1.00 -12.32 12.41
N GLU A 38 2.01 -13.19 12.37
CA GLU A 38 2.41 -14.02 13.51
C GLU A 38 3.02 -13.16 14.64
N ASN A 39 2.60 -13.39 15.89
CA ASN A 39 3.14 -12.72 17.08
C ASN A 39 3.70 -13.74 18.10
N GLU A 40 3.64 -15.03 17.79
CA GLU A 40 4.10 -16.07 18.70
C GLU A 40 5.63 -16.18 18.66
N ASN A 41 6.22 -16.31 19.85
CA ASN A 41 7.61 -16.68 20.01
C ASN A 41 7.72 -18.18 19.71
N THR A 42 8.58 -18.59 18.79
CA THR A 42 8.72 -20.00 18.37
C THR A 42 9.06 -20.94 19.55
N GLN A 43 9.55 -20.39 20.67
CA GLN A 43 9.84 -21.13 21.90
C GLN A 43 8.63 -21.77 22.58
N GLU A 44 7.40 -21.27 22.40
CA GLU A 44 6.23 -21.87 23.08
C GLU A 44 5.84 -23.23 22.49
N LYS A 45 6.18 -23.51 21.22
CA LYS A 45 5.91 -24.82 20.60
C LYS A 45 6.88 -25.92 21.03
N ASN A 46 8.08 -25.57 21.49
CA ASN A 46 9.13 -26.54 21.85
C ASN A 46 9.19 -26.84 23.36
N LYS A 47 8.22 -26.38 24.17
CA LYS A 47 8.18 -26.75 25.60
C LYS A 47 7.83 -28.22 25.85
N ASP A 48 7.35 -28.93 24.83
CA ASP A 48 6.94 -30.35 24.92
C ASP A 48 7.99 -31.32 24.34
N GLU A 49 9.13 -30.84 23.81
CA GLU A 49 10.20 -31.70 23.28
C GLU A 49 11.48 -31.62 24.15
N GLU A 50 11.87 -32.78 24.68
CA GLU A 50 13.07 -33.13 25.46
C GLU A 50 14.19 -32.09 25.56
N PHE A 51 14.49 -31.71 26.80
CA PHE A 51 15.66 -30.94 27.21
C PHE A 51 16.96 -31.63 26.78
N ASN A 52 17.62 -31.11 25.74
CA ASN A 52 18.92 -31.59 25.26
C ASN A 52 20.04 -30.69 25.83
N PRO A 53 20.89 -31.15 26.78
CA PRO A 53 21.82 -30.29 27.55
C PRO A 53 23.01 -29.68 26.77
N GLY A 54 23.07 -29.82 25.44
CA GLY A 54 24.22 -29.41 24.62
C GLY A 54 23.92 -28.43 23.48
N ALA A 55 22.65 -28.10 23.22
CA ALA A 55 22.30 -27.14 22.19
C ALA A 55 22.38 -25.71 22.74
N LYS A 56 23.14 -24.83 22.08
CA LYS A 56 23.05 -23.38 22.35
C LYS A 56 21.59 -22.99 22.15
N ASN A 57 20.94 -22.52 23.21
CA ASN A 57 19.61 -21.91 23.15
C ASN A 57 19.68 -20.69 22.24
N VAL A 58 19.48 -20.89 20.93
CA VAL A 58 19.24 -19.79 20.01
C VAL A 58 17.85 -19.30 20.36
N VAL A 59 17.79 -18.17 21.07
CA VAL A 59 16.55 -17.43 21.27
C VAL A 59 16.11 -16.97 19.88
N SER A 60 15.23 -17.73 19.24
CA SER A 60 14.53 -17.26 18.05
C SER A 60 13.54 -16.20 18.52
N GLU A 61 13.95 -14.93 18.43
CA GLU A 61 13.03 -13.82 18.55
C GLU A 61 11.92 -14.04 17.53
N GLY A 62 10.67 -14.16 18.00
CA GLY A 62 9.52 -14.37 17.16
C GLY A 62 9.35 -13.23 16.16
N HIS A 63 8.54 -13.48 15.13
CA HIS A 63 8.22 -12.54 14.06
C HIS A 63 7.86 -11.12 14.57
N GLY A 64 7.29 -11.05 15.78
CA GLY A 64 6.95 -9.80 16.47
C GLY A 64 5.91 -8.99 15.70
N GLY A 65 4.94 -9.70 15.10
CA GLY A 65 3.78 -9.14 14.41
C GLY A 65 2.65 -8.79 15.38
N CYS A 66 1.48 -8.42 14.84
CA CYS A 66 0.36 -7.94 15.65
C CYS A 66 -0.77 -8.97 15.88
N GLY A 67 -0.67 -10.18 15.32
CA GLY A 67 -1.70 -11.23 15.45
C GLY A 67 -2.87 -11.11 14.46
N ASN A 68 -3.04 -9.97 13.78
CA ASN A 68 -4.18 -9.71 12.91
C ASN A 68 -4.19 -10.57 11.64
N MET A 69 -5.40 -10.95 11.23
CA MET A 69 -5.66 -11.61 9.94
C MET A 69 -5.44 -10.64 8.78
N GLN A 70 -4.83 -11.15 7.71
CA GLN A 70 -4.57 -10.40 6.49
C GLN A 70 -5.73 -10.57 5.51
N PRO A 71 -6.31 -9.48 4.99
CA PRO A 71 -7.42 -9.55 4.06
C PRO A 71 -6.97 -10.08 2.69
N GLN A 72 -7.93 -10.58 1.92
CA GLN A 72 -7.74 -10.80 0.49
C GLN A 72 -7.98 -9.50 -0.25
N VAL A 73 -6.91 -8.87 -0.70
CA VAL A 73 -6.97 -7.62 -1.46
C VAL A 73 -7.28 -7.91 -2.93
N ARG A 74 -8.29 -7.23 -3.48
CA ARG A 74 -8.66 -7.30 -4.90
C ARG A 74 -8.78 -5.89 -5.47
N GLN A 75 -8.35 -5.73 -6.71
CA GLN A 75 -8.62 -4.52 -7.48
C GLN A 75 -9.99 -4.64 -8.14
N ALA A 76 -10.78 -3.57 -8.07
CA ALA A 76 -12.03 -3.39 -8.79
C ALA A 76 -12.02 -2.00 -9.41
N ALA A 77 -11.88 -1.91 -10.74
CA ALA A 77 -11.64 -0.66 -11.45
C ALA A 77 -10.45 0.13 -10.85
N LEU A 78 -10.68 1.36 -10.39
CA LEU A 78 -9.68 2.23 -9.76
C LEU A 78 -9.58 2.06 -8.24
N GLN A 79 -10.31 1.10 -7.66
CA GLN A 79 -10.38 0.89 -6.22
C GLN A 79 -9.71 -0.42 -5.79
N LEU A 80 -9.15 -0.41 -4.57
CA LEU A 80 -8.70 -1.62 -3.87
C LEU A 80 -9.70 -1.99 -2.78
N LYS A 81 -10.07 -3.27 -2.73
CA LYS A 81 -11.03 -3.81 -1.76
C LYS A 81 -10.36 -4.93 -0.94
N ALA A 82 -10.39 -4.78 0.37
CA ALA A 82 -9.94 -5.77 1.34
C ALA A 82 -11.11 -6.65 1.78
N ALA A 83 -11.07 -7.94 1.46
CA ALA A 83 -12.06 -8.91 1.91
C ALA A 83 -11.57 -9.69 3.14
N PHE A 84 -12.35 -9.64 4.22
CA PHE A 84 -12.14 -10.39 5.47
C PHE A 84 -13.14 -11.54 5.55
N GLU A 85 -12.67 -12.72 5.98
CA GLU A 85 -13.54 -13.84 6.32
C GLU A 85 -13.85 -13.76 7.81
N VAL A 86 -15.10 -13.48 8.15
CA VAL A 86 -15.58 -13.36 9.53
C VAL A 86 -16.52 -14.54 9.80
N ALA A 87 -16.25 -15.29 10.87
CA ALA A 87 -17.18 -16.30 11.35
C ALA A 87 -18.31 -15.58 12.09
N THR A 88 -19.56 -15.82 11.69
CA THR A 88 -20.73 -15.38 12.45
C THR A 88 -21.03 -16.39 13.57
N ASP A 89 -21.80 -15.98 14.59
CA ASP A 89 -22.17 -16.84 15.72
C ASP A 89 -22.87 -18.13 15.28
N ASP A 90 -23.56 -18.12 14.13
CA ASP A 90 -24.19 -19.31 13.52
C ASP A 90 -23.21 -20.25 12.81
N GLY A 91 -21.89 -20.00 12.86
CA GLY A 91 -20.86 -20.76 12.18
C GLY A 91 -20.76 -20.50 10.66
N LEU A 92 -21.62 -19.63 10.10
CA LEU A 92 -21.54 -19.20 8.71
C LEU A 92 -20.36 -18.24 8.50
N LYS A 93 -19.53 -18.50 7.49
CA LYS A 93 -18.45 -17.59 7.10
C LYS A 93 -19.01 -16.50 6.20
N ARG A 94 -19.08 -15.26 6.70
CA ARG A 94 -19.41 -14.09 5.90
C ARG A 94 -18.14 -13.41 5.38
N LYS A 95 -18.19 -12.93 4.15
CA LYS A 95 -17.15 -12.06 3.60
C LYS A 95 -17.53 -10.62 3.85
N ASP A 96 -16.77 -9.93 4.68
CA ASP A 96 -16.88 -8.48 4.83
C ASP A 96 -15.87 -7.80 3.91
N THR A 97 -16.28 -6.74 3.22
CA THR A 97 -15.45 -6.07 2.21
C THR A 97 -15.35 -4.58 2.50
N VAL A 98 -14.11 -4.12 2.69
CA VAL A 98 -13.80 -2.73 3.01
C VAL A 98 -12.95 -2.14 1.89
N ASN A 99 -13.25 -0.91 1.47
CA ASN A 99 -12.40 -0.19 0.52
C ASN A 99 -11.11 0.25 1.22
N ILE A 100 -9.96 0.03 0.57
CA ILE A 100 -8.68 0.56 1.02
C ILE A 100 -8.54 1.96 0.44
N SER A 101 -8.68 2.99 1.27
CA SER A 101 -8.45 4.38 0.85
C SER A 101 -6.98 4.65 0.57
N ALA A 102 -6.69 5.68 -0.24
CA ALA A 102 -5.32 6.12 -0.50
C ALA A 102 -4.60 6.53 0.80
N GLU A 103 -5.30 7.18 1.72
CA GLU A 103 -4.77 7.54 3.04
C GLU A 103 -4.40 6.29 3.87
N MET A 104 -5.28 5.29 3.91
CA MET A 104 -5.01 4.03 4.61
C MET A 104 -3.78 3.33 4.03
N ALA A 105 -3.72 3.24 2.69
CA ALA A 105 -2.56 2.66 2.00
C ALA A 105 -1.28 3.42 2.32
N HIS A 106 -1.27 4.75 2.22
CA HIS A 106 -0.13 5.60 2.56
C HIS A 106 0.33 5.40 4.01
N GLY A 107 -0.60 5.36 4.96
CA GLY A 107 -0.31 5.11 6.38
C GLY A 107 0.32 3.75 6.66
N ILE A 108 -0.09 2.70 5.92
CA ILE A 108 0.50 1.36 6.01
C ILE A 108 1.90 1.35 5.38
N LEU A 109 2.03 1.88 4.16
CA LEU A 109 3.28 1.85 3.40
C LEU A 109 4.40 2.62 4.09
N ARG A 110 4.09 3.79 4.68
CA ARG A 110 5.07 4.61 5.42
C ARG A 110 5.62 3.93 6.67
N ARG A 111 4.88 2.97 7.25
CA ARG A 111 5.31 2.21 8.44
C ARG A 111 6.23 1.03 8.11
N ILE A 112 6.51 0.77 6.84
CA ILE A 112 7.45 -0.27 6.43
C ILE A 112 8.87 0.18 6.78
N SER A 113 9.63 -0.66 7.49
CA SER A 113 11.00 -0.35 7.91
C SER A 113 11.98 -0.41 6.74
N ASP A 114 13.10 0.30 6.82
CA ASP A 114 14.14 0.23 5.78
C ASP A 114 14.67 -1.20 5.58
N ARG A 115 14.80 -1.97 6.67
CA ARG A 115 15.17 -3.40 6.60
C ARG A 115 14.17 -4.20 5.75
N ASP A 116 12.87 -4.01 5.98
CA ASP A 116 11.82 -4.66 5.21
C ASP A 116 11.85 -4.23 3.73
N LEU A 117 12.11 -2.95 3.44
CA LEU A 117 12.27 -2.46 2.06
C LEU A 117 13.43 -3.17 1.35
N HIS A 118 14.58 -3.28 2.01
CA HIS A 118 15.74 -3.97 1.46
C HIS A 118 15.47 -5.47 1.24
N HIS A 119 14.78 -6.13 2.17
CA HIS A 119 14.38 -7.53 2.04
C HIS A 119 13.50 -7.76 0.80
N MET A 120 12.53 -6.87 0.57
CA MET A 120 11.66 -6.90 -0.61
C MET A 120 12.38 -6.52 -1.91
N GLY A 121 13.55 -5.89 -1.83
CA GLY A 121 14.29 -5.39 -2.97
C GLY A 121 13.88 -4.01 -3.46
N LEU A 122 13.30 -3.19 -2.58
CA LEU A 122 13.07 -1.77 -2.81
C LEU A 122 14.27 -0.95 -2.30
N ASN A 123 14.45 0.24 -2.87
CA ASN A 123 15.47 1.18 -2.43
C ASN A 123 14.84 2.27 -1.52
N SER A 124 15.42 2.48 -0.34
CA SER A 124 14.95 3.43 0.68
C SER A 124 15.12 4.90 0.30
N ASP A 125 16.01 5.20 -0.64
CA ASP A 125 16.44 6.56 -0.96
C ASP A 125 15.76 7.07 -2.24
N TYR A 126 15.43 6.18 -3.17
CA TYR A 126 14.91 6.53 -4.49
C TYR A 126 13.53 5.94 -4.80
N SER A 127 13.06 4.93 -4.07
CA SER A 127 11.84 4.20 -4.42
C SER A 127 11.06 3.73 -3.21
N ARG A 128 10.76 4.64 -2.28
CA ARG A 128 9.92 4.30 -1.13
C ARG A 128 8.46 4.08 -1.58
N PRO A 129 7.81 3.01 -1.11
CA PRO A 129 6.50 2.61 -1.63
C PRO A 129 5.40 3.61 -1.30
N GLU A 130 5.51 4.36 -0.20
CA GLU A 130 4.56 5.42 0.14
C GLU A 130 4.53 6.55 -0.90
N TRP A 131 5.59 6.72 -1.71
CA TRP A 131 5.63 7.71 -2.79
C TRP A 131 4.78 7.31 -4.00
N MET A 132 4.31 6.07 -4.07
CA MET A 132 3.33 5.66 -5.08
C MET A 132 1.95 6.31 -4.83
N ILE A 133 1.71 6.84 -3.64
CA ILE A 133 0.50 7.61 -3.32
C ILE A 133 0.79 9.10 -3.50
N ILE A 134 0.10 9.73 -4.46
CA ILE A 134 0.28 11.14 -4.78
C ILE A 134 -0.39 12.00 -3.70
N THR A 135 0.42 12.68 -2.89
CA THR A 135 -0.03 13.69 -1.92
C THR A 135 0.22 15.12 -2.41
N VAL A 136 1.22 15.29 -3.28
CA VAL A 136 1.56 16.54 -3.95
C VAL A 136 1.72 16.23 -5.44
N LEU A 137 0.81 16.77 -6.26
CA LEU A 137 0.87 16.62 -7.71
C LEU A 137 1.73 17.74 -8.32
N PRO A 138 2.86 17.43 -8.98
CA PRO A 138 3.67 18.46 -9.62
C PRO A 138 2.94 19.04 -10.84
N VAL A 139 2.95 20.36 -10.96
CA VAL A 139 2.38 21.07 -12.11
C VAL A 139 3.50 21.36 -13.12
N PRO A 140 3.43 20.81 -14.35
CA PRO A 140 4.46 21.04 -15.36
C PRO A 140 4.48 22.50 -15.83
N PRO A 141 5.66 23.02 -16.22
CA PRO A 141 5.80 24.40 -16.69
C PRO A 141 5.20 24.59 -18.09
N PRO A 142 4.90 25.83 -18.52
CA PRO A 142 4.27 26.13 -19.81
C PRO A 142 4.90 25.47 -21.06
N PRO A 143 6.23 25.28 -21.17
CA PRO A 143 6.81 24.58 -22.32
C PRO A 143 6.34 23.13 -22.49
N VAL A 144 5.91 22.48 -21.41
CA VAL A 144 5.36 21.11 -21.42
C VAL A 144 3.85 21.10 -21.64
N ARG A 145 3.18 22.26 -21.47
CA ARG A 145 1.74 22.47 -21.68
C ARG A 145 1.49 23.71 -22.56
N PRO A 146 1.98 23.72 -23.82
CA PRO A 146 2.02 24.90 -24.66
C PRO A 146 0.62 25.34 -25.09
N SER A 147 0.33 26.64 -25.03
CA SER A 147 -0.91 27.18 -25.59
C SER A 147 -0.75 27.56 -27.06
N ILE A 148 -1.84 27.43 -27.82
CA ILE A 148 -1.93 27.74 -29.24
C ILE A 148 -2.75 29.02 -29.41
N SER A 149 -2.16 30.07 -29.96
CA SER A 149 -2.90 31.25 -30.41
C SER A 149 -3.39 31.05 -31.84
N MET A 150 -4.69 31.23 -32.10
CA MET A 150 -5.25 31.05 -33.46
C MET A 150 -4.62 31.98 -34.50
N ASP A 151 -4.32 33.22 -34.13
CA ASP A 151 -3.88 34.25 -35.09
C ASP A 151 -2.35 34.44 -35.11
N GLY A 152 -1.58 33.71 -34.30
CA GLY A 152 -0.11 33.84 -34.20
C GLY A 152 0.40 35.19 -33.63
N THR A 153 -0.49 36.16 -33.43
CA THR A 153 -0.17 37.52 -32.96
C THR A 153 -0.07 37.67 -31.44
N GLY A 154 -0.32 36.59 -30.69
CA GLY A 154 -0.24 36.57 -29.22
C GLY A 154 -1.33 37.38 -28.49
N THR A 155 -2.13 38.17 -29.22
CA THR A 155 -3.21 39.05 -28.73
C THR A 155 -4.63 38.52 -29.03
N GLY A 156 -4.75 37.47 -29.86
CA GLY A 156 -6.03 36.80 -30.16
C GLY A 156 -6.45 35.76 -29.12
N MET A 157 -7.59 35.10 -29.36
CA MET A 157 -8.08 34.00 -28.51
C MET A 157 -7.03 32.88 -28.45
N ARG A 158 -6.74 32.42 -27.23
CA ARG A 158 -5.77 31.36 -26.95
C ARG A 158 -6.53 30.08 -26.59
N ASN A 159 -6.14 28.99 -27.24
CA ASN A 159 -6.53 27.64 -26.86
C ASN A 159 -5.41 27.08 -25.99
N GLU A 160 -5.75 26.70 -24.76
CA GLU A 160 -4.78 26.11 -23.84
C GLU A 160 -4.55 24.62 -24.18
N ASP A 161 -3.45 24.06 -23.68
CA ASP A 161 -3.15 22.63 -23.81
C ASP A 161 -4.16 21.76 -23.02
N ASP A 162 -4.43 20.55 -23.48
CA ASP A 162 -5.31 19.58 -22.81
C ASP A 162 -4.87 19.28 -21.37
N LEU A 163 -3.56 19.25 -21.10
CA LEU A 163 -3.04 19.10 -19.73
C LEU A 163 -3.48 20.26 -18.85
N THR A 164 -3.51 21.48 -19.38
CA THR A 164 -3.95 22.67 -18.64
C THR A 164 -5.44 22.55 -18.29
N TYR A 165 -6.28 22.11 -19.23
CA TYR A 165 -7.70 21.88 -18.95
C TYR A 165 -7.91 20.80 -17.90
N LYS A 166 -7.20 19.66 -17.99
CA LYS A 166 -7.32 18.56 -17.02
C LYS A 166 -6.78 18.92 -15.64
N LEU A 167 -5.69 19.68 -15.55
CA LEU A 167 -5.23 20.23 -14.27
C LEU A 167 -6.28 21.17 -13.66
N GLY A 168 -6.97 21.96 -14.47
CA GLY A 168 -8.11 22.76 -14.03
C GLY A 168 -9.27 21.92 -13.47
N ASP A 169 -9.61 20.81 -14.12
CA ASP A 169 -10.61 19.84 -13.62
C ASP A 169 -10.21 19.26 -12.25
N ILE A 170 -8.96 18.82 -12.12
CA ILE A 170 -8.41 18.25 -10.86
C ILE A 170 -8.48 19.28 -9.72
N ILE A 171 -8.08 20.53 -9.98
CA ILE A 171 -8.13 21.60 -8.97
C ILE A 171 -9.57 21.87 -8.51
N ARG A 172 -10.54 21.89 -9.43
CA ARG A 172 -11.95 22.05 -9.10
C ARG A 172 -12.49 20.88 -8.27
N ALA A 173 -12.22 19.65 -8.67
CA ALA A 173 -12.63 18.46 -7.93
C ALA A 173 -12.04 18.45 -6.51
N ASN A 174 -10.76 18.76 -6.36
CA ASN A 174 -10.09 18.88 -5.05
C ASN A 174 -10.70 19.99 -4.18
N GLY A 175 -11.10 21.11 -4.79
CA GLY A 175 -11.82 22.18 -4.12
C GLY A 175 -13.16 21.71 -3.53
N ASN A 176 -13.93 20.94 -4.30
CA ASN A 176 -15.21 20.37 -3.87
C ASN A 176 -15.04 19.39 -2.70
N VAL A 177 -14.05 18.49 -2.77
CA VAL A 177 -13.73 17.57 -1.66
C VAL A 177 -13.41 18.36 -0.39
N LYS A 178 -12.55 19.37 -0.49
CA LYS A 178 -12.16 20.20 0.65
C LYS A 178 -13.34 20.97 1.26
N GLN A 179 -14.27 21.43 0.42
CA GLN A 179 -15.49 22.10 0.87
C GLN A 179 -16.44 21.11 1.57
N ALA A 180 -16.69 19.94 0.97
CA ALA A 180 -17.56 18.92 1.53
C ALA A 180 -17.11 18.48 2.93
N ILE A 181 -15.80 18.27 3.12
CA ILE A 181 -15.21 17.93 4.42
C ILE A 181 -15.40 19.07 5.43
N ARG A 182 -15.15 20.33 5.02
CA ARG A 182 -15.27 21.50 5.90
C ARG A 182 -16.70 21.73 6.38
N GLU A 183 -17.67 21.49 5.52
CA GLU A 183 -19.10 21.69 5.81
C GLU A 183 -19.72 20.51 6.56
N GLY A 184 -18.95 19.44 6.79
CA GLY A 184 -19.46 18.23 7.45
C GLY A 184 -20.50 17.50 6.61
N SER A 185 -20.31 17.49 5.28
CA SER A 185 -21.22 16.78 4.37
C SER A 185 -21.37 15.31 4.76
N PRO A 186 -22.54 14.70 4.54
CA PRO A 186 -22.75 13.28 4.78
C PRO A 186 -21.68 12.42 4.10
N GLN A 187 -21.23 11.35 4.78
CA GLN A 187 -20.09 10.53 4.35
C GLN A 187 -20.21 9.97 2.93
N HIS A 188 -21.43 9.61 2.50
CA HIS A 188 -21.67 9.10 1.14
C HIS A 188 -21.43 10.19 0.07
N ILE A 189 -21.84 11.42 0.34
CA ILE A 189 -21.63 12.56 -0.57
C ILE A 189 -20.14 12.94 -0.62
N ALA A 190 -19.48 13.00 0.53
CA ALA A 190 -18.04 13.28 0.59
C ALA A 190 -17.24 12.24 -0.22
N ARG A 191 -17.62 10.96 -0.10
CA ARG A 191 -17.03 9.87 -0.86
C ARG A 191 -17.24 10.00 -2.36
N ASP A 192 -18.41 10.45 -2.83
CA ASP A 192 -18.64 10.66 -4.26
C ASP A 192 -17.72 11.75 -4.83
N PHE A 193 -17.45 12.82 -4.07
CA PHE A 193 -16.46 13.82 -4.45
C PHE A 193 -15.02 13.27 -4.42
N GLU A 194 -14.68 12.43 -3.45
CA GLU A 194 -13.37 11.77 -3.37
C GLU A 194 -13.15 10.79 -4.53
N GLU A 195 -14.18 10.06 -4.97
CA GLU A 195 -14.07 9.12 -6.09
C GLU A 195 -13.95 9.83 -7.45
N LEU A 196 -14.41 11.08 -7.56
CA LEU A 196 -14.25 11.90 -8.76
C LEU A 196 -12.84 12.48 -8.91
N LEU A 197 -12.15 12.72 -7.80
CA LEU A 197 -10.78 13.28 -7.75
C LEU A 197 -9.72 12.23 -8.07
#